data_AF-A0ABD0QFM2-F1
#
_entry.id   AF-A0ABD0QFM2-F1
#
_cell.length_a   1.000
_cell.length_b   1.000
_cell.length_c   1.000
_cell.angle_alpha   90.00
_cell.angle_beta   90.00
_cell.angle_gamma   90.00
#
_symmetry.space_group_name_H-M   'P 1'
#
loop_
_entity.id
_entity.type
_entity.pdbx_description
1 polymer ?
#
loop_
_entity_poly.entity_id
_entity_poly.type
_entity_poly.pdbx_seq_one_letter_code
_entity_poly.pdbx_strand_id
1 'polypeptide(L)'
;KAEKSLNAYNLQRKRAAEGGGQCGEGKKQMSAESSLNKAQGVKRKAPLANQQALDKLFSSQPSSKRSPAKLSKPLPFSIATLKQSLNLLSYQNSSSAQGLRLVNRLASHGAWVVLCGRKLTLLNPFRVEEALLFKRLLENNILPTVRLQTPVPLTDG
;
A
#
# COMPACT_ATOMS: atom_id res chain seq x y z
N LYS A 1 -3.11 5.85 -40.63
CA LYS A 1 -2.86 4.68 -39.74
C LYS A 1 -3.50 4.83 -38.35
N ALA A 2 -3.69 6.05 -37.81
CA ALA A 2 -4.29 6.31 -36.50
C ALA A 2 -5.83 6.19 -36.43
N GLU A 3 -6.55 6.54 -37.50
CA GLU A 3 -8.02 6.46 -37.50
C GLU A 3 -8.53 5.00 -37.43
N LYS A 4 -7.80 4.07 -38.04
CA LYS A 4 -8.11 2.64 -37.98
C LYS A 4 -8.01 2.08 -36.56
N SER A 5 -7.05 2.55 -35.75
CA SER A 5 -6.92 2.11 -34.36
C SER A 5 -7.99 2.72 -33.46
N LEU A 6 -8.40 3.97 -33.71
CA LEU A 6 -9.49 4.62 -32.98
C LEU A 6 -10.83 3.90 -33.23
N ASN A 7 -11.11 3.53 -34.48
CA ASN A 7 -12.32 2.80 -34.84
C ASN A 7 -12.34 1.38 -34.26
N ALA A 8 -11.19 0.69 -34.20
CA ALA A 8 -11.09 -0.61 -33.55
C ALA A 8 -11.39 -0.54 -32.05
N TYR A 9 -10.86 0.48 -31.36
CA TYR A 9 -11.13 0.72 -29.95
C TYR A 9 -12.62 1.02 -29.68
N ASN A 10 -13.23 1.90 -30.48
CA ASN A 10 -14.63 2.27 -30.32
C ASN A 10 -15.58 1.09 -30.58
N LEU A 11 -15.26 0.24 -31.56
CA LEU A 11 -16.04 -0.97 -31.85
C LEU A 11 -15.97 -1.98 -30.69
N GLN A 12 -14.80 -2.12 -30.06
CA GLN A 12 -14.62 -3.01 -28.92
C GLN A 12 -15.35 -2.50 -27.67
N ARG A 13 -15.32 -1.17 -27.44
CA ARG A 13 -16.08 -0.52 -26.37
C ARG A 13 -17.59 -0.71 -26.53
N LYS A 14 -18.11 -0.65 -27.76
CA LYS A 14 -19.54 -0.83 -28.06
C LYS A 14 -20.01 -2.27 -27.77
N ARG A 15 -19.24 -3.29 -28.16
CA ARG A 15 -19.56 -4.71 -27.89
C ARG A 15 -19.60 -5.03 -26.39
N ALA A 16 -18.73 -4.40 -25.60
CA ALA A 16 -18.71 -4.59 -24.15
C ALA A 16 -19.93 -3.98 -23.44
N ALA A 17 -20.50 -2.90 -23.99
CA ALA A 17 -21.71 -2.28 -23.46
C ALA A 17 -22.98 -3.06 -23.84
N GLU A 18 -23.02 -3.64 -25.04
CA GLU A 18 -24.18 -4.39 -25.55
C GLU A 18 -24.27 -5.83 -25.02
N GLY A 19 -23.16 -6.41 -24.53
CA GLY A 19 -23.13 -7.75 -23.93
C GLY A 19 -23.70 -7.85 -22.50
N GLY A 20 -24.16 -6.74 -21.92
CA GLY A 20 -24.72 -6.68 -20.56
C GLY A 20 -26.24 -6.61 -20.57
N GLY A 21 -26.93 -7.63 -21.06
CA GLY A 21 -28.39 -7.62 -21.12
C GLY A 21 -29.04 -8.99 -21.24
N GLN A 22 -29.22 -9.67 -20.10
CA GLN A 22 -30.47 -10.34 -19.66
C GLN A 22 -30.19 -11.40 -18.59
N CYS A 23 -30.72 -11.20 -17.38
CA CYS A 23 -31.49 -12.23 -16.65
C CYS A 23 -32.07 -11.67 -15.34
N GLY A 24 -33.41 -11.52 -15.32
CA GLY A 24 -34.27 -11.87 -14.18
C GLY A 24 -34.54 -10.82 -13.09
N GLU A 25 -35.71 -10.17 -13.17
CA GLU A 25 -36.36 -9.39 -12.12
C GLU A 25 -36.74 -10.20 -10.86
N GLY A 26 -36.83 -9.53 -9.71
CA GLY A 26 -37.53 -10.06 -8.53
C GLY A 26 -37.41 -9.16 -7.29
N LYS A 27 -38.40 -8.27 -7.09
CA LYS A 27 -38.62 -7.43 -5.88
C LYS A 27 -38.72 -8.27 -4.58
N LYS A 28 -38.19 -7.75 -3.46
CA LYS A 28 -38.95 -7.62 -2.18
C LYS A 28 -38.22 -6.79 -1.10
N GLN A 29 -39.02 -5.97 -0.41
CA GLN A 29 -38.73 -5.14 0.77
C GLN A 29 -38.64 -5.97 2.07
N MET A 30 -38.39 -5.24 3.20
CA MET A 30 -38.43 -5.59 4.63
C MET A 30 -37.13 -6.18 5.19
N SER A 31 -36.75 -6.05 6.45
CA SER A 31 -36.99 -5.17 7.61
C SER A 31 -36.25 -5.88 8.76
N ALA A 32 -35.79 -5.13 9.75
CA ALA A 32 -35.50 -5.57 11.13
C ALA A 32 -34.34 -6.58 11.36
N GLU A 33 -33.35 -6.07 12.09
CA GLU A 33 -32.78 -6.59 13.33
C GLU A 33 -32.44 -8.08 13.52
N SER A 34 -31.28 -8.21 14.19
CA SER A 34 -30.84 -9.30 15.06
C SER A 34 -29.99 -10.41 14.43
N SER A 35 -29.12 -10.92 15.31
CA SER A 35 -28.42 -12.19 15.24
C SER A 35 -27.03 -12.18 14.62
N LEU A 36 -26.05 -12.02 15.53
CA LEU A 36 -24.71 -12.62 15.49
C LEU A 36 -24.62 -13.76 14.47
N ASN A 37 -23.88 -13.55 13.39
CA ASN A 37 -23.47 -14.64 12.51
C ASN A 37 -22.01 -14.47 12.12
N LYS A 38 -21.19 -15.20 12.88
CA LYS A 38 -19.91 -15.83 12.50
C LYS A 38 -19.68 -15.74 10.99
N ALA A 39 -18.70 -14.93 10.57
CA ALA A 39 -18.24 -14.86 9.19
C ALA A 39 -17.58 -16.19 8.80
N GLN A 40 -18.38 -17.22 8.54
CA GLN A 40 -17.97 -18.37 7.75
C GLN A 40 -17.73 -17.84 6.35
N GLY A 41 -16.46 -17.83 5.94
CA GLY A 41 -16.07 -17.54 4.57
C GLY A 41 -16.78 -18.48 3.63
N VAL A 42 -17.87 -17.99 3.03
CA VAL A 42 -18.54 -18.64 1.91
C VAL A 42 -17.53 -18.66 0.77
N LYS A 43 -16.84 -19.79 0.62
CA LYS A 43 -16.02 -20.08 -0.56
C LYS A 43 -16.98 -20.07 -1.73
N ARG A 44 -17.07 -18.93 -2.43
CA ARG A 44 -17.80 -18.79 -3.69
C ARG A 44 -17.26 -19.86 -4.63
N LYS A 45 -18.05 -20.92 -4.86
CA LYS A 45 -17.77 -21.93 -5.88
C LYS A 45 -18.00 -21.23 -7.22
N ALA A 46 -16.93 -20.84 -7.90
CA ALA A 46 -17.02 -20.48 -9.30
C ALA A 46 -17.56 -21.69 -10.09
N PRO A 47 -18.45 -21.50 -11.09
CA PRO A 47 -18.90 -22.59 -11.95
C PRO A 47 -17.69 -23.32 -12.53
N LEU A 48 -17.64 -24.65 -12.41
CA LEU A 48 -16.57 -25.52 -12.92
C LEU A 48 -16.25 -25.27 -14.41
N ALA A 49 -17.23 -24.78 -15.19
CA ALA A 49 -17.06 -24.42 -16.59
C ALA A 49 -15.97 -23.36 -16.82
N ASN A 50 -15.81 -22.39 -15.91
CA ASN A 50 -14.75 -21.38 -16.03
C ASN A 50 -13.38 -21.91 -15.61
N GLN A 51 -13.30 -23.02 -14.86
CA GLN A 51 -12.03 -23.60 -14.46
C GLN A 51 -11.27 -24.16 -15.67
N GLN A 52 -11.95 -24.90 -16.56
CA GLN A 52 -11.30 -25.42 -17.77
C GLN A 52 -10.80 -24.33 -18.72
N ALA A 53 -11.51 -23.19 -18.78
CA ALA A 53 -11.08 -22.04 -19.56
C ALA A 53 -9.83 -21.37 -18.95
N LEU A 54 -9.81 -21.23 -17.61
CA LEU A 54 -8.66 -20.71 -16.88
C LEU A 54 -7.47 -21.67 -16.97
N ASP A 55 -7.69 -22.97 -16.84
CA ASP A 55 -6.64 -23.99 -16.96
C ASP A 55 -5.99 -23.93 -18.34
N LYS A 56 -6.76 -23.77 -19.42
CA LYS A 56 -6.21 -23.57 -20.76
C LYS A 56 -5.42 -22.27 -20.89
N LEU A 57 -5.85 -21.18 -20.25
CA LEU A 57 -5.11 -19.91 -20.24
C LEU A 57 -3.77 -20.03 -19.50
N PHE A 58 -3.74 -20.71 -18.36
CA PHE A 58 -2.50 -20.93 -17.59
C PHE A 58 -1.59 -21.98 -18.22
N SER A 59 -2.16 -22.99 -18.90
CA SER A 59 -1.39 -24.05 -19.59
C SER A 59 -0.80 -23.58 -20.92
N SER A 60 -1.45 -22.62 -21.59
CA SER A 60 -0.98 -22.05 -22.87
C SER A 60 0.11 -20.99 -22.68
N GLN A 61 0.36 -20.56 -21.44
CA GLN A 61 1.52 -19.75 -21.13
C GLN A 61 2.76 -20.65 -21.27
N PRO A 62 3.72 -20.32 -22.17
CA PRO A 62 4.95 -21.08 -22.26
C PRO A 62 5.59 -21.08 -20.87
N SER A 63 5.88 -22.26 -20.34
CA SER A 63 6.63 -22.42 -19.10
C SER A 63 8.02 -21.84 -19.33
N SER A 64 8.13 -20.52 -19.13
CA SER A 64 9.39 -19.84 -19.18
C SER A 64 10.18 -20.38 -17.99
N LYS A 65 11.01 -21.40 -18.25
CA LYS A 65 12.10 -21.84 -17.37
C LYS A 65 13.17 -20.75 -17.24
N ARG A 66 12.78 -19.47 -17.33
CA ARG A 66 13.58 -18.39 -16.79
C ARG A 66 13.39 -18.52 -15.30
N SER A 67 14.47 -18.94 -14.63
CA SER A 67 14.71 -18.49 -13.26
C SER A 67 14.26 -17.03 -13.18
N PRO A 68 13.56 -16.60 -12.11
CA PRO A 68 13.26 -15.18 -11.96
C PRO A 68 14.62 -14.48 -11.89
N ALA A 69 15.10 -14.01 -13.05
CA ALA A 69 16.27 -13.19 -13.15
C ALA A 69 15.88 -11.99 -12.32
N LYS A 70 16.51 -11.84 -11.14
CA LYS A 70 16.26 -10.74 -10.21
C LYS A 70 16.19 -9.48 -11.06
N LEU A 71 14.99 -8.93 -11.23
CA LEU A 71 14.76 -7.73 -12.03
C LEU A 71 15.25 -6.53 -11.20
N SER A 72 16.55 -6.51 -10.89
CA SER A 72 17.19 -5.42 -10.19
C SER A 72 17.50 -4.34 -11.22
N LYS A 73 16.69 -3.28 -11.22
CA LYS A 73 17.02 -2.06 -11.95
C LYS A 73 17.77 -1.13 -11.00
N PRO A 74 18.95 -0.61 -11.37
CA PRO A 74 19.61 0.41 -10.57
C PRO A 74 18.74 1.67 -10.59
N LEU A 75 18.30 2.11 -9.41
CA LEU A 75 17.61 3.39 -9.25
C LEU A 75 18.69 4.46 -9.03
N PRO A 76 18.74 5.54 -9.85
CA PRO A 76 19.63 6.65 -9.55
C PRO A 76 19.19 7.28 -8.23
N PHE A 77 20.05 7.15 -7.21
CA PHE A 77 19.83 7.72 -5.88
C PHE A 77 20.96 8.69 -5.55
N SER A 78 20.61 9.89 -5.10
CA SER A 78 21.57 10.88 -4.62
C SER A 78 21.08 11.48 -3.31
N ILE A 79 21.94 11.45 -2.30
CA ILE A 79 21.66 12.10 -1.01
C ILE A 79 21.51 13.61 -1.17
N ALA A 80 22.23 14.22 -2.13
CA ALA A 80 22.15 15.65 -2.38
C ALA A 80 20.76 16.08 -2.89
N THR A 81 20.18 15.34 -3.83
CA THR A 81 18.84 15.63 -4.35
C THR A 81 17.76 15.39 -3.30
N LEU A 82 17.92 14.34 -2.48
CA LEU A 82 17.06 14.09 -1.33
C LEU A 82 17.11 15.25 -0.31
N LYS A 83 18.31 15.74 0.04
CA LYS A 83 18.45 16.90 0.94
C LYS A 83 17.76 18.13 0.36
N GLN A 84 17.91 18.39 -0.94
CA GLN A 84 17.26 19.54 -1.60
C GLN A 84 15.74 19.45 -1.54
N SER A 85 15.15 18.29 -1.84
CA SER A 85 13.69 18.11 -1.81
C SER A 85 13.12 18.26 -0.39
N LEU A 86 13.82 17.75 0.63
CA LEU A 86 13.41 17.90 2.03
C LEU A 86 13.45 19.36 2.50
N ASN A 87 14.48 20.12 2.10
CA ASN A 87 14.54 21.54 2.42
C ASN A 87 13.35 22.29 1.82
N LEU A 88 13.00 22.01 0.56
CA LEU A 88 11.83 22.62 -0.09
C LEU A 88 10.54 22.32 0.66
N LEU A 89 10.36 21.07 1.10
CA LEU A 89 9.19 20.67 1.90
C LEU A 89 9.18 21.36 3.28
N SER A 90 10.34 21.51 3.92
CA SER A 90 10.47 22.21 5.20
C SER A 90 10.06 23.69 5.11
N TYR A 91 10.43 24.38 4.02
CA TYR A 91 10.01 25.77 3.82
C TYR A 91 8.49 25.90 3.72
N GLN A 92 7.84 24.98 3.00
CA GLN A 92 6.37 24.96 2.86
C GLN A 92 5.66 24.65 4.18
N ASN A 93 6.29 23.85 5.04
CA ASN A 93 5.71 23.39 6.32
C ASN A 93 6.15 24.23 7.54
N SER A 94 6.66 25.43 7.31
CA SER A 94 7.08 26.36 8.38
C SER A 94 5.88 26.98 9.12
N SER A 95 5.03 26.14 9.72
CA SER A 95 4.11 26.62 10.74
C SER A 95 4.91 27.00 11.98
N SER A 96 4.57 28.13 12.62
CA SER A 96 5.20 28.63 13.84
C SER A 96 5.50 27.50 14.81
N ALA A 97 6.76 27.41 15.25
CA ALA A 97 7.24 26.39 16.16
C ALA A 97 6.60 26.57 17.56
N GLN A 98 5.33 26.23 17.70
CA GLN A 98 4.73 26.03 19.01
C GLN A 98 5.48 24.88 19.68
N GLY A 99 5.96 25.12 20.90
CA GLY A 99 6.58 24.07 21.69
C GLY A 99 5.64 22.88 21.87
N LEU A 100 6.14 21.68 21.59
CA LEU A 100 5.45 20.41 21.83
C LEU A 100 5.80 19.92 23.24
N ARG A 101 4.79 19.65 24.06
CA ARG A 101 4.97 19.07 25.39
C ARG A 101 4.30 17.70 25.47
N LEU A 102 5.07 16.67 25.82
CA LEU A 102 4.52 15.35 26.10
C LEU A 102 3.71 15.37 27.40
N VAL A 103 2.44 14.95 27.33
CA VAL A 103 1.52 14.90 28.48
C VAL A 103 1.40 13.48 29.01
N ASN A 104 1.21 12.49 28.12
CA ASN A 104 1.04 11.10 28.53
C ASN A 104 1.49 10.11 27.44
N ARG A 105 1.80 8.87 27.84
CA ARG A 105 2.09 7.74 26.95
C ARG A 105 0.98 6.69 27.11
N LEU A 106 0.24 6.46 26.04
CA LEU A 106 -0.79 5.43 25.97
C LEU A 106 -0.12 4.08 25.66
N ALA A 107 0.25 3.35 26.71
CA ALA A 107 0.91 2.05 26.58
C ALA A 107 0.06 1.01 25.82
N SER A 108 -1.27 1.07 25.95
CA SER A 108 -2.21 0.14 25.29
C SER A 108 -2.23 0.26 23.77
N HIS A 109 -1.90 1.43 23.23
CA HIS A 109 -2.06 1.75 21.80
C HIS A 109 -0.74 2.19 21.15
N GLY A 110 0.36 2.17 21.91
CA GLY A 110 1.67 2.62 21.44
C GLY A 110 1.64 4.04 20.91
N ALA A 111 0.96 4.96 21.62
CA ALA A 111 0.77 6.35 21.17
C ALA A 111 1.14 7.36 22.26
N TRP A 112 1.50 8.58 21.87
CA TRP A 112 1.83 9.67 22.79
C TRP A 112 0.78 10.78 22.71
N VAL A 113 0.32 11.25 23.87
CA VAL A 113 -0.53 12.44 23.98
C VAL A 113 0.37 13.65 24.18
N VAL A 114 0.33 14.59 23.25
CA VAL A 114 1.15 15.81 23.25
C VAL A 114 0.28 17.05 23.21
N LEU A 115 0.70 18.08 23.93
CA LEU A 115 0.10 19.41 23.89
C LEU A 115 0.94 20.29 22.95
N CYS A 116 0.29 20.86 21.94
CA CYS A 116 0.85 21.84 21.02
C CYS A 116 0.10 23.18 21.21
N GLY A 117 0.70 24.11 21.97
CA GLY A 117 0.02 25.34 22.38
C GLY A 117 -1.23 25.05 23.20
N ARG A 118 -2.42 25.27 22.62
CA ARG A 118 -3.73 25.01 23.26
C ARG A 118 -4.41 23.73 22.74
N LYS A 119 -3.77 22.98 21.84
CA LYS A 119 -4.36 21.79 21.21
C LYS A 119 -3.71 20.53 21.77
N LEU A 120 -4.53 19.60 22.23
CA LEU A 120 -4.10 18.25 22.59
C LEU A 120 -4.16 17.37 21.34
N THR A 121 -3.07 16.70 21.01
CA THR A 121 -2.94 15.84 19.82
C THR A 121 -2.38 14.47 20.20
N LEU A 122 -2.74 13.47 19.40
CA LEU A 122 -2.19 12.12 19.50
C LEU A 122 -1.09 11.96 18.45
N LEU A 123 0.07 11.47 18.88
CA LEU A 123 1.26 11.33 18.07
C LEU A 123 1.72 9.87 18.06
N ASN A 124 2.10 9.39 16.88
CA ASN A 124 2.70 8.07 16.75
C ASN A 124 4.20 8.13 17.09
N PRO A 125 4.66 7.52 18.20
CA PRO A 125 6.06 7.56 18.62
C PRO A 125 7.01 6.94 17.59
N PHE A 126 6.61 5.86 16.91
CA PHE A 126 7.45 5.21 15.91
C PHE A 126 7.75 6.13 14.73
N ARG A 127 6.80 7.00 14.35
CA ARG A 127 7.03 7.99 13.28
C ARG A 127 7.99 9.09 13.70
N VAL A 128 7.99 9.45 14.98
CA VAL A 128 8.97 10.40 15.52
C VAL A 128 10.36 9.79 15.56
N GLU A 129 10.49 8.55 16.04
CA GLU A 129 11.76 7.82 16.11
C GLU A 129 12.35 7.59 14.72
N GLU A 130 11.52 7.17 13.76
CA GLU A 130 11.91 7.01 12.35
C GLU A 130 12.38 8.34 11.76
N ALA A 131 11.64 9.44 11.98
CA ALA A 131 12.03 10.75 11.49
C ALA A 131 13.34 11.26 12.14
N LEU A 132 13.55 10.98 13.43
CA LEU A 132 14.79 11.30 14.12
C LEU A 132 15.96 10.50 13.56
N LEU A 133 15.77 9.20 13.33
CA LEU A 133 16.78 8.33 12.74
C LEU A 133 17.12 8.79 11.32
N PHE A 134 16.10 9.08 10.52
CA PHE A 134 16.24 9.61 9.17
C PHE A 134 17.03 10.91 9.14
N LYS A 135 16.71 11.86 10.02
CA LYS A 135 17.45 13.12 10.12
C LYS A 135 18.92 12.90 10.50
N ARG A 136 19.20 12.05 11.50
CA ARG A 136 20.58 11.71 11.90
C ARG A 136 21.36 11.03 10.78
N LEU A 137 20.73 10.10 10.07
CA LEU A 137 21.30 9.44 8.91
C LEU A 137 21.64 10.44 7.81
N LEU A 138 20.75 11.39 7.54
CA LEU A 138 20.94 12.40 6.51
C LEU A 138 22.12 13.34 6.83
N GLU A 139 22.35 13.63 8.11
CA GLU A 139 23.43 14.48 8.60
C GLU A 139 24.77 13.73 8.64
N ASN A 140 24.84 12.61 9.38
CA ASN A 140 26.10 11.97 9.75
C ASN A 140 26.36 10.64 9.01
N ASN A 141 25.35 10.05 8.34
CA ASN A 141 25.39 8.71 7.71
C ASN A 141 25.91 7.58 8.62
N ILE A 142 25.96 7.80 9.94
CA ILE A 142 26.45 6.84 10.92
C ILE A 142 25.27 6.44 11.79
N LEU A 143 25.02 5.13 11.84
CA LEU A 143 24.10 4.53 12.80
C LEU A 143 24.89 4.01 13.99
N PRO A 144 24.37 4.14 15.23
CA PRO A 144 24.93 3.44 16.36
C PRO A 144 24.82 1.94 16.11
N THR A 145 25.96 1.28 15.94
CA THR A 145 26.01 -0.17 15.73
C THR A 145 25.98 -0.87 17.08
N VAL A 146 24.95 -1.70 17.30
CA VAL A 146 24.86 -2.58 18.47
C VAL A 146 25.17 -4.00 18.02
N ARG A 147 26.06 -4.68 18.74
CA ARG A 147 26.33 -6.10 18.49
C ARG A 147 25.14 -6.92 18.97
N LEU A 148 24.58 -7.73 18.07
CA LEU A 148 23.55 -8.70 18.42
C LEU A 148 24.19 -9.87 19.20
N GLN A 149 23.54 -10.32 20.27
CA GLN A 149 23.99 -11.49 21.04
C GLN A 149 23.89 -12.77 20.21
N THR A 150 22.82 -12.90 19.42
CA THR A 150 22.62 -14.00 18.48
C THR A 150 22.79 -13.49 17.06
N PRO A 151 23.79 -13.96 16.28
CA PRO A 151 23.93 -13.60 14.89
C PRO A 151 22.69 -14.03 14.08
N VAL A 152 22.20 -13.14 13.23
CA VAL A 152 21.10 -13.45 12.30
C VAL A 152 21.72 -13.86 10.96
N PRO A 153 21.61 -15.13 10.52
CA PRO A 153 22.11 -15.54 9.22
C PRO A 153 21.28 -14.84 8.13
N LEU A 154 21.97 -14.14 7.22
CA LEU A 154 21.32 -13.57 6.04
C LEU A 154 21.24 -14.68 4.99
N THR A 155 20.05 -15.19 4.72
CA THR A 155 19.80 -16.07 3.58
C THR A 155 19.73 -15.23 2.30
N ASP A 156 20.44 -15.63 1.26
CA ASP A 156 20.25 -15.05 -0.08
C ASP A 156 18.84 -15.40 -0.55
N GLY A 157 17.96 -14.39 -0.58
CA GLY A 157 16.61 -14.47 -1.16
C GLY A 157 16.60 -14.48 -2.68
#